data_AF-A0A9P0IDX9-F1
#
_entry.id   AF-A0A9P0IDX9-F1
#
_cell.length_a   1.000
_cell.length_b   1.000
_cell.length_c   1.000
_cell.angle_alpha   90.00
_cell.angle_beta   90.00
_cell.angle_gamma   90.00
#
_symmetry.space_group_name_H-M   'P 1'
#
loop_
_entity.id
_entity.type
_entity.pdbx_description
1 polymer ?
#
loop_
_entity_poly.entity_id
_entity_poly.type
_entity_poly.pdbx_seq_one_letter_code
_entity_poly.pdbx_strand_id
1 'polypeptide(L)'
;MFASLKSKIKEETGSDISKITSSWRSGAFLGRITLRDDSSTASPSSSGGHGDSTSDSISPQMESYLSERTGGRIDQAVLQQQYSTQLEAKLRERDTYWEQKIEELKLSLASVQGEEAAAAQAVARTAQAEAAKAVLERDAAKRLVTELKTQVAAAERAQDRLDALNEELEQSRREWARERAELSGALSRAEARAADLADSLALLSAALPPEHPHHHMEDDDKREVTPTGCADYDRVCRERAVLTRQLQEAKMALADVKTSWSGQIASLETQVARLSRQAGEEGSERRRVEIEKKELLEKLQSAAAELEKTKQNLANSEAKVVRLNGEVHSLALEVKSLRSAADLAAEKTMEFEKRIESLTQENRELLEALENERSLVKILREKVDKSNLLCDESKAEVNHLNSMVTEMQHDFLDIQRKFDKEKREKDEALLRNAHMSQTIEMSQCNVRYQETEIADLKSKIAELEGLIAQHKENQAACMLIKETEEARKQEIEQLKKKIDELIENETALKKTIQDLETEICDKNKKIKTLDNRISDMKKTLQRELQSSKSDLTSAEEQDISRRYLKHVVLRFLTARELEARQLTRALAALLRLSAHEEALLRAALPPRTGLAAWFPSLNT
;
A
#
# COMPACT_ATOMS: atom_id res chain seq x y z
N MET A 1 -49.86 -17.99 -50.98
CA MET A 1 -48.87 -19.05 -50.69
C MET A 1 -48.64 -19.27 -49.18
N PHE A 2 -48.40 -18.22 -48.38
CA PHE A 2 -48.22 -18.36 -46.91
C PHE A 2 -49.42 -18.93 -46.14
N ALA A 3 -50.66 -18.66 -46.57
CA ALA A 3 -51.85 -19.19 -45.90
C ALA A 3 -52.02 -20.72 -46.05
N SER A 4 -51.62 -21.27 -47.20
CA SER A 4 -51.72 -22.71 -47.48
C SER A 4 -50.70 -23.51 -46.69
N LEU A 5 -49.50 -22.96 -46.48
CA LEU A 5 -48.46 -23.59 -45.65
C LEU A 5 -48.87 -23.61 -44.17
N LYS A 6 -49.54 -22.53 -43.71
CA LYS A 6 -50.00 -22.39 -42.33
C LYS A 6 -51.12 -23.39 -41.99
N SER A 7 -52.04 -23.65 -42.93
CA SER A 7 -53.07 -24.69 -42.76
C SER A 7 -52.47 -26.10 -42.76
N LYS A 8 -51.49 -26.38 -43.62
CA LYS A 8 -50.88 -27.71 -43.73
C LYS A 8 -50.08 -28.11 -42.48
N ILE A 9 -49.38 -27.16 -41.87
CA ILE A 9 -48.65 -27.40 -40.60
C ILE A 9 -49.61 -27.57 -39.42
N LYS A 10 -50.74 -26.84 -39.41
CA LYS A 10 -51.80 -27.00 -38.39
C LYS A 10 -52.45 -28.39 -38.47
N GLU A 11 -52.63 -28.91 -39.68
CA GLU A 11 -53.18 -30.23 -39.95
C GLU A 11 -52.23 -31.36 -39.50
N GLU A 12 -50.91 -31.19 -39.69
CA GLU A 12 -49.92 -32.20 -39.30
C GLU A 12 -49.48 -32.14 -37.82
N THR A 13 -49.58 -30.99 -37.16
CA THR A 13 -49.06 -30.81 -35.78
C THR A 13 -50.13 -30.50 -34.72
N GLY A 14 -51.40 -30.31 -35.13
CA GLY A 14 -52.52 -30.01 -34.24
C GLY A 14 -52.43 -28.67 -33.51
N SER A 15 -51.42 -27.85 -33.77
CA SER A 15 -51.16 -26.59 -33.06
C SER A 15 -50.88 -25.43 -34.01
N ASP A 16 -51.55 -24.29 -33.78
CA ASP A 16 -51.30 -23.07 -34.54
C ASP A 16 -49.88 -22.52 -34.24
N ILE A 17 -49.08 -22.31 -35.30
CA ILE A 17 -47.73 -21.73 -35.26
C ILE A 17 -47.68 -20.41 -34.47
N SER A 18 -48.79 -19.66 -34.43
CA SER A 18 -48.92 -18.42 -33.67
C SER A 18 -48.80 -18.60 -32.15
N LYS A 19 -49.07 -19.80 -31.60
CA LYS A 19 -48.84 -20.13 -30.18
C LYS A 19 -47.39 -20.54 -29.88
N ILE A 20 -46.68 -21.07 -30.87
CA ILE A 20 -45.25 -21.43 -30.73
C ILE A 20 -44.42 -20.14 -30.73
N THR A 21 -44.70 -19.17 -31.60
CA THR A 21 -43.94 -17.92 -31.66
C THR A 21 -44.14 -17.00 -30.44
N SER A 22 -45.26 -17.11 -29.73
CA SER A 22 -45.46 -16.38 -28.46
C SER A 22 -44.69 -16.99 -27.28
N SER A 23 -44.41 -18.30 -27.33
CA SER A 23 -43.60 -19.00 -26.31
C SER A 23 -42.11 -18.64 -26.40
N TRP A 24 -41.62 -18.27 -27.59
CA TRP A 24 -40.21 -17.91 -27.78
C TRP A 24 -39.91 -16.44 -27.46
N ARG A 25 -40.92 -15.54 -27.47
CA ARG A 25 -40.76 -14.14 -27.06
C ARG A 25 -41.02 -13.88 -25.58
N SER A 26 -41.80 -14.73 -24.91
CA SER A 26 -41.89 -14.75 -23.45
C SER A 26 -40.83 -15.72 -22.95
N GLY A 27 -39.67 -15.21 -22.52
CA GLY A 27 -38.50 -15.98 -22.09
C GLY A 27 -38.73 -16.94 -20.91
N ALA A 28 -39.52 -17.98 -21.11
CA ALA A 28 -39.90 -18.96 -20.10
C ALA A 28 -39.14 -20.30 -20.24
N PHE A 29 -38.25 -20.45 -21.24
CA PHE A 29 -37.50 -21.69 -21.44
C PHE A 29 -36.00 -21.61 -21.04
N LEU A 30 -35.48 -20.42 -20.73
CA LEU A 30 -34.14 -20.23 -20.16
C LEU A 30 -34.16 -19.81 -18.68
N GLY A 31 -35.33 -19.81 -18.04
CA GLY A 31 -35.52 -19.36 -16.65
C GLY A 31 -35.18 -20.40 -15.56
N ARG A 32 -34.62 -21.56 -15.91
CA ARG A 32 -34.34 -22.64 -14.93
C ARG A 32 -32.85 -22.84 -14.64
N ILE A 33 -32.01 -21.81 -14.75
CA ILE A 33 -30.77 -21.66 -13.97
C ILE A 33 -30.58 -20.14 -13.75
N THR A 34 -31.28 -19.55 -12.79
CA THR A 34 -30.82 -18.32 -12.14
C THR A 34 -31.16 -18.45 -10.66
N LEU A 35 -30.12 -18.68 -9.86
CA LEU A 35 -30.17 -18.57 -8.41
C LEU A 35 -30.50 -17.12 -8.08
N ARG A 36 -31.68 -16.93 -7.51
CA ARG A 36 -32.18 -15.67 -6.99
C ARG A 36 -31.56 -15.52 -5.60
N ASP A 37 -30.49 -14.75 -5.49
CA ASP A 37 -29.94 -14.29 -4.22
C ASP A 37 -30.94 -13.29 -3.61
N ASP A 38 -31.75 -13.75 -2.67
CA ASP A 38 -32.40 -12.90 -1.68
C ASP A 38 -31.52 -12.87 -0.43
N SER A 39 -30.65 -11.86 -0.35
CA SER A 39 -30.09 -11.39 0.91
C SER A 39 -29.88 -9.88 0.81
N SER A 40 -30.93 -9.18 1.21
CA SER A 40 -30.88 -7.78 1.58
C SER A 40 -30.02 -7.61 2.84
N THR A 41 -28.74 -7.29 2.67
CA THR A 41 -27.97 -6.57 3.69
C THR A 41 -27.22 -5.42 3.01
N ALA A 42 -27.71 -4.21 3.28
CA ALA A 42 -27.02 -2.99 2.94
C ALA A 42 -25.67 -2.93 3.66
N SER A 43 -24.59 -2.80 2.91
CA SER A 43 -23.31 -2.33 3.43
C SER A 43 -23.22 -0.82 3.24
N PRO A 44 -22.68 -0.08 4.22
CA PRO A 44 -21.85 1.07 3.91
C PRO A 44 -20.38 0.75 4.23
N SER A 45 -19.59 0.78 3.17
CA SER A 45 -18.25 1.32 3.04
C SER A 45 -17.28 1.29 4.22
N SER A 46 -16.13 0.67 3.96
CA SER A 46 -14.90 0.84 4.71
C SER A 46 -14.36 2.28 4.59
N SER A 47 -13.97 2.84 5.73
CA SER A 47 -12.87 3.80 5.80
C SER A 47 -11.98 3.39 6.96
N GLY A 48 -10.68 3.29 6.69
CA GLY A 48 -9.68 2.74 7.59
C GLY A 48 -9.57 3.43 8.95
N GLY A 49 -9.07 2.67 9.92
CA GLY A 49 -8.69 3.14 11.24
C GLY A 49 -7.86 2.07 11.92
N HIS A 50 -6.66 2.46 12.34
CA HIS A 50 -5.71 1.69 13.13
C HIS A 50 -6.33 1.15 14.43
N GLY A 51 -5.75 0.04 14.90
CA GLY A 51 -5.41 -0.23 16.31
C GLY A 51 -6.55 -0.23 17.33
N ASP A 52 -6.71 -1.34 18.04
CA ASP A 52 -6.25 -1.47 19.43
C ASP A 52 -7.01 -2.60 20.14
N SER A 53 -6.33 -3.21 21.09
CA SER A 53 -6.82 -4.28 21.96
C SER A 53 -7.87 -3.77 22.94
N THR A 54 -9.04 -4.41 23.03
CA THR A 54 -9.88 -4.43 24.25
C THR A 54 -10.73 -5.71 24.21
N SER A 55 -10.35 -6.81 24.86
CA SER A 55 -10.69 -7.13 26.26
C SER A 55 -12.16 -6.87 26.60
N ASP A 56 -13.07 -7.72 26.09
CA ASP A 56 -14.41 -7.89 26.66
C ASP A 56 -14.29 -8.62 28.00
N SER A 57 -14.10 -7.86 29.07
CA SER A 57 -14.30 -8.33 30.44
C SER A 57 -15.16 -7.30 31.13
N ILE A 58 -16.40 -7.71 31.44
CA ILE A 58 -17.34 -6.93 32.23
C ILE A 58 -16.64 -6.59 33.55
N SER A 59 -16.63 -5.31 33.92
CA SER A 59 -16.00 -4.83 35.16
C SER A 59 -16.54 -5.63 36.37
N PRO A 60 -15.70 -6.12 37.29
CA PRO A 60 -16.10 -6.96 38.43
C PRO A 60 -17.18 -6.31 39.32
N GLN A 61 -17.25 -4.98 39.32
CA GLN A 61 -18.27 -4.21 40.05
C GLN A 61 -19.68 -4.33 39.45
N MET A 62 -19.80 -4.61 38.14
CA MET A 62 -21.08 -4.72 37.47
C MET A 62 -21.65 -6.14 37.59
N GLU A 63 -20.78 -7.16 37.60
CA GLU A 63 -21.17 -8.55 37.89
C GLU A 63 -21.66 -8.73 39.32
N SER A 64 -21.04 -8.07 40.31
CA SER A 64 -21.52 -8.11 41.70
C SER A 64 -22.89 -7.42 41.83
N TYR A 65 -23.07 -6.27 41.18
CA TYR A 65 -24.32 -5.51 41.22
C TYR A 65 -25.51 -6.22 40.56
N LEU A 66 -25.25 -7.04 39.53
CA LEU A 66 -26.28 -7.82 38.85
C LEU A 66 -26.61 -9.11 39.62
N SER A 67 -25.61 -9.81 40.15
CA SER A 67 -25.83 -11.03 40.94
C SER A 67 -26.57 -10.77 42.27
N GLU A 68 -26.37 -9.61 42.90
CA GLU A 68 -27.04 -9.25 44.16
C GLU A 68 -28.53 -8.88 43.96
N ARG A 69 -28.93 -8.52 42.73
CA ARG A 69 -30.28 -8.03 42.42
C ARG A 69 -31.21 -9.04 41.74
N THR A 70 -30.66 -10.03 41.04
CA THR A 70 -31.47 -11.05 40.32
C THR A 70 -31.54 -12.40 41.03
N GLY A 71 -30.78 -12.62 42.12
CA GLY A 71 -30.84 -13.85 42.92
C GLY A 71 -30.45 -15.14 42.17
N GLY A 72 -30.00 -15.01 40.92
CA GLY A 72 -29.61 -16.11 40.06
C GLY A 72 -28.29 -15.76 39.39
N ARG A 73 -27.25 -16.52 39.72
CA ARG A 73 -25.99 -16.52 38.98
C ARG A 73 -26.31 -17.06 37.59
N ILE A 74 -26.34 -16.19 36.58
CA ILE A 74 -26.43 -16.63 35.19
C ILE A 74 -25.12 -17.35 34.90
N ASP A 75 -25.16 -18.68 34.82
CA ASP A 75 -23.99 -19.47 34.44
C ASP A 75 -23.70 -19.20 32.96
N GLN A 76 -22.85 -18.19 32.72
CA GLN A 76 -22.35 -17.78 31.41
C GLN A 76 -21.85 -18.99 30.60
N ALA A 77 -21.24 -19.98 31.27
CA ALA A 77 -20.75 -21.22 30.67
C ALA A 77 -21.89 -22.10 30.12
N VAL A 78 -23.00 -22.22 30.86
CA VAL A 78 -24.17 -23.01 30.42
C VAL A 78 -24.85 -22.33 29.24
N LEU A 79 -24.95 -20.99 29.25
CA LEU A 79 -25.54 -20.25 28.15
C LEU A 79 -24.66 -20.32 26.88
N GLN A 80 -23.34 -20.20 27.01
CA GLN A 80 -22.40 -20.39 25.89
C GLN A 80 -22.46 -21.81 25.32
N GLN A 81 -22.56 -22.83 26.18
CA GLN A 81 -22.71 -24.22 25.76
C GLN A 81 -24.05 -24.46 25.04
N GLN A 82 -25.13 -23.80 25.46
CA GLN A 82 -26.43 -23.86 24.75
C GLN A 82 -26.37 -23.17 23.38
N TYR A 83 -25.69 -22.03 23.26
CA TYR A 83 -25.49 -21.37 21.96
C TYR A 83 -24.59 -22.19 21.03
N SER A 84 -23.50 -22.78 21.54
CA SER A 84 -22.62 -23.61 20.73
C SER A 84 -23.33 -24.87 20.22
N THR A 85 -24.10 -25.54 21.08
CA THR A 85 -24.88 -26.72 20.69
C THR A 85 -26.00 -26.39 19.70
N GLN A 86 -26.68 -25.24 19.82
CA GLN A 86 -27.63 -24.78 18.82
C GLN A 86 -26.97 -24.46 17.48
N LEU A 87 -25.81 -23.80 17.49
CA LEU A 87 -25.07 -23.48 16.27
C LEU A 87 -24.60 -24.75 15.57
N GLU A 88 -24.05 -25.71 16.31
CA GLU A 88 -23.67 -27.01 15.77
C GLU A 88 -24.86 -27.79 15.21
N ALA A 89 -26.02 -27.75 15.88
CA ALA A 89 -27.24 -28.38 15.37
C ALA A 89 -27.68 -27.75 14.03
N LYS A 90 -27.65 -26.41 13.94
CA LYS A 90 -27.97 -25.69 12.71
C LYS A 90 -26.98 -25.95 11.57
N LEU A 91 -25.69 -26.09 11.89
CA LEU A 91 -24.67 -26.48 10.92
C LEU A 91 -24.91 -27.91 10.43
N ARG A 92 -25.19 -28.87 11.32
CA ARG A 92 -25.52 -30.25 10.92
C ARG A 92 -26.80 -30.33 10.09
N GLU A 93 -27.85 -29.58 10.42
CA GLU A 93 -29.08 -29.49 9.61
C GLU A 93 -28.78 -28.97 8.20
N ARG A 94 -27.92 -27.95 8.09
CA ARG A 94 -27.51 -27.39 6.80
C ARG A 94 -26.66 -28.37 6.00
N ASP A 95 -25.73 -29.07 6.65
CA ASP A 95 -24.85 -30.03 5.99
C ASP A 95 -25.65 -31.24 5.47
N THR A 96 -26.58 -31.78 6.28
CA THR A 96 -27.49 -32.86 5.84
C THR A 96 -28.42 -32.43 4.71
N TYR A 97 -28.91 -31.18 4.72
CA TYR A 97 -29.68 -30.63 3.61
C TYR A 97 -28.87 -30.59 2.30
N TRP A 98 -27.62 -30.13 2.37
CA TRP A 98 -26.74 -30.08 1.20
C TRP A 98 -26.35 -31.47 0.71
N GLU A 99 -26.11 -32.43 1.60
CA GLU A 99 -25.89 -33.83 1.23
C GLU A 99 -27.09 -34.41 0.48
N GLN A 100 -28.32 -34.21 0.99
CA GLN A 100 -29.54 -34.63 0.31
C GLN A 100 -29.68 -33.96 -1.07
N LYS A 101 -29.38 -32.67 -1.18
CA LYS A 101 -29.45 -31.94 -2.45
C LYS A 101 -28.41 -32.45 -3.46
N ILE A 102 -27.21 -32.79 -2.99
CA ILE A 102 -26.17 -33.40 -3.81
C ILE A 102 -26.61 -34.77 -4.32
N GLU A 103 -27.19 -35.62 -3.48
CA GLU A 103 -27.69 -36.94 -3.90
C GLU A 103 -28.86 -36.84 -4.89
N GLU A 104 -29.79 -35.90 -4.67
CA GLU A 104 -30.87 -35.62 -5.63
C GLU A 104 -30.32 -35.18 -6.99
N LEU A 105 -29.30 -34.29 -6.99
CA LEU A 105 -28.64 -33.87 -8.22
C LEU A 105 -27.92 -35.02 -8.92
N LYS A 106 -27.23 -35.90 -8.18
CA LYS A 106 -26.58 -37.09 -8.73
C LYS A 106 -27.59 -38.03 -9.39
N LEU A 107 -28.72 -38.30 -8.75
CA LEU A 107 -29.79 -39.13 -9.30
C LEU A 107 -30.40 -38.50 -10.55
N SER A 108 -30.63 -37.17 -10.54
CA SER A 108 -31.14 -36.46 -11.71
C SER A 108 -30.16 -36.50 -12.89
N LEU A 109 -28.85 -36.35 -12.63
CA LEU A 109 -27.81 -36.44 -13.64
C LEU A 109 -27.74 -37.86 -14.23
N ALA A 110 -27.79 -38.89 -13.39
CA ALA A 110 -27.81 -40.28 -13.84
C ALA A 110 -29.03 -40.60 -14.71
N SER A 111 -30.20 -40.04 -14.37
CA SER A 111 -31.42 -40.16 -15.18
C SER A 111 -31.25 -39.51 -16.55
N VAL A 112 -30.76 -38.27 -16.61
CA VAL A 112 -30.53 -37.54 -17.87
C VAL A 112 -29.49 -38.25 -18.73
N GLN A 113 -28.39 -38.72 -18.13
CA GLN A 113 -27.37 -39.50 -18.85
C GLN A 113 -27.93 -40.83 -19.38
N GLY A 114 -28.81 -41.49 -18.63
CA GLY A 114 -29.50 -42.70 -19.07
C GLY A 114 -30.45 -42.45 -20.26
N GLU A 115 -31.23 -41.37 -20.21
CA GLU A 115 -32.11 -40.96 -21.30
C GLU A 115 -31.32 -40.56 -22.55
N GLU A 116 -30.22 -39.82 -22.40
CA GLU A 116 -29.33 -39.43 -23.49
C GLU A 116 -28.66 -40.66 -24.14
N ALA A 117 -28.19 -41.61 -23.33
CA ALA A 117 -27.65 -42.87 -23.82
C ALA A 117 -28.70 -43.70 -24.59
N ALA A 118 -29.94 -43.75 -24.10
CA ALA A 118 -31.03 -44.43 -24.78
C ALA A 118 -31.40 -43.74 -26.11
N ALA A 119 -31.42 -42.41 -26.14
CA ALA A 119 -31.65 -41.62 -27.35
C ALA A 119 -30.52 -41.84 -28.38
N ALA A 120 -29.27 -41.82 -27.95
CA ALA A 120 -28.12 -42.10 -28.81
C ALA A 120 -28.17 -43.53 -29.40
N GLN A 121 -28.56 -44.53 -28.60
CA GLN A 121 -28.76 -45.89 -29.08
C GLN A 121 -29.92 -46.01 -30.08
N ALA A 122 -31.02 -45.27 -29.87
CA ALA A 122 -32.13 -45.25 -30.81
C ALA A 122 -31.71 -44.67 -32.16
N VAL A 123 -31.00 -43.53 -32.16
CA VAL A 123 -30.46 -42.90 -33.38
C VAL A 123 -29.46 -43.82 -34.10
N ALA A 124 -28.60 -44.52 -33.36
CA ALA A 124 -27.67 -45.49 -33.95
C ALA A 124 -28.41 -46.64 -34.64
N ARG A 125 -29.51 -47.15 -34.04
CA ARG A 125 -30.33 -48.22 -34.64
C ARG A 125 -31.07 -47.75 -35.89
N THR A 126 -31.62 -46.54 -35.90
CA THR A 126 -32.29 -45.99 -37.09
C THR A 126 -31.28 -45.78 -38.23
N ALA A 127 -30.10 -45.23 -37.93
CA ALA A 127 -29.02 -45.07 -38.91
C ALA A 127 -28.55 -46.42 -39.48
N GLN A 128 -28.43 -47.46 -38.64
CA GLN A 128 -28.10 -48.82 -39.11
C GLN A 128 -29.19 -49.42 -40.00
N ALA A 129 -30.47 -49.21 -39.67
CA ALA A 129 -31.59 -49.68 -40.49
C ALA A 129 -31.63 -48.98 -41.86
N GLU A 130 -31.40 -47.67 -41.90
CA GLU A 130 -31.31 -46.89 -43.14
C GLU A 130 -30.12 -47.32 -44.00
N ALA A 131 -28.95 -47.55 -43.40
CA ALA A 131 -27.78 -48.05 -44.11
C ALA A 131 -28.05 -49.45 -44.72
N ALA A 132 -28.70 -50.35 -43.98
CA ALA A 132 -29.08 -51.67 -44.48
C ALA A 132 -30.05 -51.57 -45.67
N LYS A 133 -31.04 -50.66 -45.60
CA LYS A 133 -31.97 -50.41 -46.70
C LYS A 133 -31.26 -49.89 -47.95
N ALA A 134 -30.34 -48.93 -47.78
CA ALA A 134 -29.55 -48.38 -48.89
C ALA A 134 -28.67 -49.45 -49.57
N VAL A 135 -28.11 -50.39 -48.81
CA VAL A 135 -27.34 -51.52 -49.37
C VAL A 135 -28.24 -52.42 -50.22
N LEU A 136 -29.45 -52.76 -49.73
CA LEU A 136 -30.40 -53.58 -50.47
C LEU A 136 -30.85 -52.91 -51.78
N GLU A 137 -31.17 -51.61 -51.73
CA GLU A 137 -31.54 -50.82 -52.92
C GLU A 137 -30.39 -50.77 -53.94
N ARG A 138 -29.15 -50.57 -53.47
CA ARG A 138 -27.96 -50.59 -54.32
C ARG A 138 -27.76 -51.96 -54.98
N ASP A 139 -27.93 -53.04 -54.24
CA ASP A 139 -27.76 -54.39 -54.78
C ASP A 139 -28.88 -54.75 -55.78
N ALA A 140 -30.11 -54.28 -55.55
CA ALA A 140 -31.20 -54.39 -56.52
C ALA A 140 -30.89 -53.61 -57.80
N ALA A 141 -30.40 -52.37 -57.70
CA ALA A 141 -29.99 -51.56 -58.84
C ALA A 141 -28.84 -52.22 -59.63
N LYS A 142 -27.86 -52.81 -58.93
CA LYS A 142 -26.78 -53.57 -59.57
C LYS A 142 -27.31 -54.76 -60.37
N ARG A 143 -28.27 -55.51 -59.82
CA ARG A 143 -28.92 -56.63 -60.55
C ARG A 143 -29.62 -56.15 -61.81
N LEU A 144 -30.36 -55.05 -61.74
CA LEU A 144 -31.00 -54.45 -62.93
C LEU A 144 -29.98 -54.01 -63.98
N VAL A 145 -28.85 -53.42 -63.57
CA VAL A 145 -27.78 -53.06 -64.51
C VAL A 145 -27.18 -54.30 -65.16
N THR A 146 -26.96 -55.39 -64.41
CA THR A 146 -26.47 -56.64 -65.01
C THR A 146 -27.47 -57.25 -65.99
N GLU A 147 -28.77 -57.21 -65.68
CA GLU A 147 -29.86 -57.66 -66.56
C GLU A 147 -29.91 -56.83 -67.85
N LEU A 148 -29.82 -55.50 -67.75
CA LEU A 148 -29.81 -54.64 -68.94
C LEU A 148 -28.56 -54.87 -69.78
N LYS A 149 -27.40 -55.12 -69.17
CA LYS A 149 -26.18 -55.47 -69.92
C LYS A 149 -26.32 -56.79 -70.68
N THR A 150 -26.94 -57.80 -70.09
CA THR A 150 -27.16 -59.07 -70.79
C THR A 150 -28.16 -58.91 -71.93
N GLN A 151 -29.21 -58.11 -71.75
CA GLN A 151 -30.18 -57.78 -72.81
C GLN A 151 -29.53 -56.99 -73.96
N VAL A 152 -28.68 -56.01 -73.67
CA VAL A 152 -27.93 -55.26 -74.68
C VAL A 152 -27.01 -56.20 -75.47
N ALA A 153 -26.25 -57.06 -74.79
CA ALA A 153 -25.40 -58.03 -75.48
C ALA A 153 -26.22 -59.02 -76.33
N ALA A 154 -27.45 -59.34 -75.94
CA ALA A 154 -28.34 -60.17 -76.76
C ALA A 154 -28.84 -59.41 -78.00
N ALA A 155 -29.16 -58.12 -77.87
CA ALA A 155 -29.55 -57.26 -78.98
C ALA A 155 -28.38 -57.05 -79.97
N GLU A 156 -27.16 -56.83 -79.49
CA GLU A 156 -25.95 -56.74 -80.32
C GLU A 156 -25.77 -58.01 -81.16
N ARG A 157 -25.86 -59.20 -80.55
CA ARG A 157 -25.79 -60.47 -81.30
C ARG A 157 -26.93 -60.65 -82.31
N ALA A 158 -28.11 -60.11 -82.03
CA ALA A 158 -29.23 -60.15 -82.97
C ALA A 158 -28.98 -59.20 -84.15
N GLN A 159 -28.37 -58.03 -83.90
CA GLN A 159 -27.95 -57.09 -84.92
C GLN A 159 -26.88 -57.69 -85.83
N ASP A 160 -25.84 -58.31 -85.26
CA ASP A 160 -24.80 -59.00 -86.03
C ASP A 160 -25.38 -60.06 -86.98
N ARG A 161 -26.41 -60.78 -86.53
CA ARG A 161 -27.14 -61.77 -87.35
C ARG A 161 -27.93 -61.11 -88.48
N LEU A 162 -28.56 -59.97 -88.22
CA LEU A 162 -29.28 -59.23 -89.26
C LEU A 162 -28.32 -58.69 -90.32
N ASP A 163 -27.15 -58.21 -89.90
CA ASP A 163 -26.13 -57.71 -90.82
C ASP A 163 -25.58 -58.86 -91.70
N ALA A 164 -25.32 -60.03 -91.11
CA ALA A 164 -24.95 -61.22 -91.88
C ALA A 164 -26.02 -61.66 -92.89
N LEU A 165 -27.30 -61.70 -92.48
CA LEU A 165 -28.41 -62.02 -93.38
C LEU A 165 -28.58 -60.97 -94.49
N ASN A 166 -28.34 -59.70 -94.20
CA ASN A 166 -28.35 -58.64 -95.21
C ASN A 166 -27.22 -58.83 -96.22
N GLU A 167 -26.01 -59.17 -95.77
CA GLU A 167 -24.88 -59.48 -96.67
C GLU A 167 -25.19 -60.68 -97.57
N GLU A 168 -25.75 -61.77 -97.02
CA GLU A 168 -26.19 -62.93 -97.80
C GLU A 168 -27.24 -62.54 -98.85
N LEU A 169 -28.23 -61.73 -98.46
CA LEU A 169 -29.27 -61.26 -99.37
C LEU A 169 -28.70 -60.39 -100.50
N GLU A 170 -27.74 -59.52 -100.19
CA GLU A 170 -27.03 -58.74 -101.21
C GLU A 170 -26.17 -59.62 -102.13
N GLN A 171 -25.51 -60.65 -101.58
CA GLN A 171 -24.77 -61.63 -102.38
C GLN A 171 -25.70 -62.34 -103.37
N SER A 172 -26.86 -62.84 -102.90
CA SER A 172 -27.88 -63.42 -103.78
C SER A 172 -28.38 -62.43 -104.83
N ARG A 173 -28.61 -61.16 -104.48
CA ARG A 173 -28.99 -60.12 -105.46
C ARG A 173 -27.91 -59.93 -106.53
N ARG A 174 -26.63 -59.94 -106.15
CA ARG A 174 -25.50 -59.84 -107.10
C ARG A 174 -25.43 -61.08 -108.01
N GLU A 175 -25.68 -62.27 -107.46
CA GLU A 175 -25.77 -63.52 -108.23
C GLU A 175 -26.91 -63.48 -109.25
N TRP A 176 -28.12 -63.15 -108.81
CA TRP A 176 -29.28 -62.99 -109.69
C TRP A 176 -29.04 -61.94 -110.79
N ALA A 177 -28.38 -60.82 -110.46
CA ALA A 177 -28.04 -59.82 -111.45
C ALA A 177 -27.04 -60.35 -112.49
N ARG A 178 -26.03 -61.13 -112.07
CA ARG A 178 -25.08 -61.80 -112.97
C ARG A 178 -25.79 -62.81 -113.88
N GLU A 179 -26.59 -63.72 -113.31
CA GLU A 179 -27.34 -64.72 -114.08
C GLU A 179 -28.29 -64.06 -115.08
N ARG A 180 -29.01 -63.01 -114.66
CA ARG A 180 -29.88 -62.24 -115.55
C ARG A 180 -29.11 -61.59 -116.70
N ALA A 181 -27.93 -61.04 -116.44
CA ALA A 181 -27.08 -60.46 -117.48
C ALA A 181 -26.57 -61.53 -118.45
N GLU A 182 -26.18 -62.70 -117.96
CA GLU A 182 -25.75 -63.85 -118.77
C GLU A 182 -26.89 -64.37 -119.66
N LEU A 183 -28.09 -64.56 -119.10
CA LEU A 183 -29.29 -64.98 -119.84
C LEU A 183 -29.70 -63.94 -120.89
N SER A 184 -29.66 -62.66 -120.54
CA SER A 184 -29.95 -61.57 -121.50
C SER A 184 -28.93 -61.56 -122.64
N GLY A 185 -27.65 -61.79 -122.34
CA GLY A 185 -26.60 -61.94 -123.35
C GLY A 185 -26.69 -63.24 -124.16
N ALA A 186 -27.27 -64.32 -123.62
CA ALA A 186 -27.56 -65.53 -124.37
C ALA A 186 -28.75 -65.33 -125.32
N LEU A 187 -29.80 -64.65 -124.86
CA LEU A 187 -30.97 -64.30 -125.66
C LEU A 187 -30.57 -63.42 -126.85
N SER A 188 -29.81 -62.35 -126.62
CA SER A 188 -29.36 -61.48 -127.72
C SER A 188 -28.52 -62.22 -128.77
N ARG A 189 -27.67 -63.17 -128.33
CA ARG A 189 -26.92 -64.06 -129.25
C ARG A 189 -27.84 -65.01 -130.02
N ALA A 190 -28.92 -65.50 -129.41
CA ALA A 190 -29.88 -66.36 -130.08
C ALA A 190 -30.75 -65.58 -131.08
N GLU A 191 -31.18 -64.36 -130.72
CA GLU A 191 -31.90 -63.44 -131.60
C GLU A 191 -31.06 -63.07 -132.83
N ALA A 192 -29.77 -62.77 -132.64
CA ALA A 192 -28.84 -62.53 -133.76
C ALA A 192 -28.75 -63.74 -134.70
N ARG A 193 -28.60 -64.96 -134.16
CA ARG A 193 -28.60 -66.19 -134.97
C ARG A 193 -29.93 -66.44 -135.69
N ALA A 194 -31.05 -66.14 -135.04
CA ALA A 194 -32.37 -66.28 -135.64
C ALA A 194 -32.57 -65.28 -136.80
N ALA A 195 -32.06 -64.06 -136.66
CA ALA A 195 -32.03 -63.06 -137.74
C ALA A 195 -31.15 -63.54 -138.91
N ASP A 196 -29.94 -64.03 -138.66
CA ASP A 196 -29.05 -64.59 -139.69
C ASP A 196 -29.72 -65.76 -140.46
N LEU A 197 -30.42 -66.65 -139.73
CA LEU A 197 -31.17 -67.76 -140.33
C LEU A 197 -32.39 -67.28 -141.12
N ALA A 198 -33.12 -66.28 -140.64
CA ALA A 198 -34.25 -65.70 -141.35
C ALA A 198 -33.81 -65.07 -142.67
N ASP A 199 -32.67 -64.36 -142.68
CA ASP A 199 -32.07 -63.81 -143.90
C ASP A 199 -31.69 -64.93 -144.88
N SER A 200 -31.16 -66.06 -144.38
CA SER A 200 -30.85 -67.23 -145.21
C SER A 200 -32.10 -67.91 -145.80
N LEU A 201 -33.20 -67.96 -145.05
CA LEU A 201 -34.50 -68.50 -145.51
C LEU A 201 -35.17 -67.57 -146.51
N ALA A 202 -35.03 -66.25 -146.36
CA ALA A 202 -35.51 -65.26 -147.32
C ALA A 202 -34.77 -65.42 -148.67
N LEU A 203 -33.45 -65.64 -148.65
CA LEU A 203 -32.67 -65.96 -149.85
C LEU A 203 -33.12 -67.28 -150.51
N LEU A 204 -33.42 -68.32 -149.72
CA LEU A 204 -33.94 -69.60 -150.23
C LEU A 204 -35.36 -69.49 -150.79
N SER A 205 -36.23 -68.71 -150.14
CA SER A 205 -37.61 -68.48 -150.58
C SER A 205 -37.67 -67.68 -151.87
N ALA A 206 -36.73 -66.75 -152.09
CA ALA A 206 -36.58 -66.02 -153.35
C ALA A 206 -36.10 -66.91 -154.52
N ALA A 207 -35.61 -68.14 -154.25
CA ALA A 207 -35.14 -69.08 -155.25
C ALA A 207 -36.19 -70.10 -155.72
N LEU A 208 -37.43 -70.06 -155.22
CA LEU A 208 -38.53 -70.98 -155.58
C LEU A 208 -39.64 -70.30 -156.43
N PRO A 209 -40.22 -70.95 -157.47
CA PRO A 209 -41.33 -70.39 -158.27
C PRO A 209 -42.74 -70.58 -157.63
N PRO A 210 -43.75 -69.73 -157.95
CA PRO A 210 -45.05 -69.68 -157.23
C PRO A 210 -46.22 -70.51 -157.82
N GLU A 211 -46.90 -71.25 -156.92
CA GLU A 211 -48.32 -71.65 -156.73
C GLU A 211 -49.35 -71.78 -157.90
N HIS A 212 -50.18 -72.85 -157.86
CA HIS A 212 -51.42 -73.02 -158.66
C HIS A 212 -52.67 -73.30 -157.79
N PRO A 213 -53.82 -72.63 -158.04
CA PRO A 213 -55.11 -72.86 -157.33
C PRO A 213 -56.30 -73.25 -158.26
N HIS A 214 -57.08 -74.30 -157.94
CA HIS A 214 -58.49 -74.56 -158.34
C HIS A 214 -59.04 -75.74 -157.48
N HIS A 215 -60.28 -75.81 -156.97
CA HIS A 215 -61.58 -75.87 -157.68
C HIS A 215 -62.82 -75.69 -156.74
N HIS A 216 -63.92 -75.24 -157.36
CA HIS A 216 -65.27 -74.93 -156.82
C HIS A 216 -66.32 -76.05 -157.07
N MET A 217 -67.50 -75.87 -156.45
CA MET A 217 -68.73 -76.70 -156.39
C MET A 217 -69.76 -76.45 -157.54
N GLU A 218 -70.69 -77.41 -157.70
CA GLU A 218 -72.17 -77.34 -157.95
C GLU A 218 -72.83 -78.13 -159.11
N ASP A 219 -74.11 -78.45 -158.86
CA ASP A 219 -75.08 -79.44 -159.39
C ASP A 219 -76.04 -78.96 -160.52
N ASP A 220 -76.82 -79.92 -161.05
CA ASP A 220 -78.12 -79.86 -161.78
C ASP A 220 -78.18 -79.53 -163.30
N ASP A 221 -78.78 -80.43 -164.12
CA ASP A 221 -80.16 -80.30 -164.65
C ASP A 221 -80.63 -81.45 -165.62
N LYS A 222 -81.95 -81.53 -165.81
CA LYS A 222 -82.83 -82.61 -166.35
C LYS A 222 -82.98 -82.73 -167.89
N ARG A 223 -83.56 -83.86 -168.36
CA ARG A 223 -84.62 -84.09 -169.43
C ARG A 223 -84.40 -85.43 -170.18
N GLU A 224 -85.27 -86.43 -170.12
CA GLU A 224 -86.59 -86.71 -170.79
C GLU A 224 -86.55 -87.34 -172.21
N VAL A 225 -87.64 -88.07 -172.55
CA VAL A 225 -88.15 -88.49 -173.90
C VAL A 225 -87.83 -89.98 -174.28
N THR A 226 -88.72 -90.91 -174.71
CA THR A 226 -90.07 -90.95 -175.36
C THR A 226 -90.82 -92.31 -175.16
N PRO A 227 -92.12 -92.42 -175.53
CA PRO A 227 -93.05 -93.51 -175.16
C PRO A 227 -93.46 -94.49 -176.28
N THR A 228 -93.93 -95.70 -175.93
CA THR A 228 -94.83 -96.51 -176.77
C THR A 228 -95.71 -97.46 -175.93
N GLY A 229 -97.03 -97.22 -175.91
CA GLY A 229 -98.01 -98.22 -176.35
C GLY A 229 -98.46 -99.37 -175.42
N CYS A 230 -98.43 -99.25 -174.09
CA CYS A 230 -99.30 -100.03 -173.18
C CYS A 230 -99.70 -99.16 -171.97
N ALA A 231 -100.03 -97.91 -172.29
CA ALA A 231 -99.65 -96.76 -171.48
C ALA A 231 -100.37 -96.65 -170.14
N ASP A 232 -101.68 -96.88 -170.04
CA ASP A 232 -102.41 -96.37 -168.86
C ASP A 232 -102.22 -97.21 -167.60
N TYR A 233 -102.20 -98.54 -167.70
CA TYR A 233 -101.97 -99.40 -166.53
C TYR A 233 -100.52 -99.34 -166.04
N ASP A 234 -99.55 -99.38 -166.96
CA ASP A 234 -98.13 -99.23 -166.62
C ASP A 234 -97.77 -97.79 -166.23
N ARG A 235 -98.49 -96.78 -166.71
CA ARG A 235 -98.35 -95.38 -166.27
C ARG A 235 -98.90 -95.23 -164.86
N VAL A 236 -100.07 -95.77 -164.54
CA VAL A 236 -100.60 -95.74 -163.17
C VAL A 236 -99.75 -96.57 -162.22
N CYS A 237 -99.22 -97.72 -162.65
CA CYS A 237 -98.28 -98.50 -161.83
C CYS A 237 -96.94 -97.78 -161.63
N ARG A 238 -96.40 -97.12 -162.66
CA ARG A 238 -95.19 -96.29 -162.55
C ARG A 238 -95.44 -95.01 -161.76
N GLU A 239 -96.57 -94.33 -161.93
CA GLU A 239 -96.99 -93.18 -161.14
C GLU A 239 -97.19 -93.58 -159.68
N ARG A 240 -97.84 -94.71 -159.39
CA ARG A 240 -97.93 -95.25 -158.04
C ARG A 240 -96.55 -95.59 -157.48
N ALA A 241 -95.65 -96.18 -158.27
CA ALA A 241 -94.29 -96.48 -157.83
C ALA A 241 -93.48 -95.19 -157.57
N VAL A 242 -93.60 -94.18 -158.43
CA VAL A 242 -92.97 -92.86 -158.29
C VAL A 242 -93.56 -92.12 -157.09
N LEU A 243 -94.88 -92.10 -156.91
CA LEU A 243 -95.54 -91.48 -155.76
C LEU A 243 -95.22 -92.22 -154.46
N THR A 244 -95.11 -93.55 -154.48
CA THR A 244 -94.68 -94.33 -153.32
C THR A 244 -93.21 -94.04 -152.98
N ARG A 245 -92.36 -93.89 -154.00
CA ARG A 245 -90.96 -93.48 -153.84
C ARG A 245 -90.86 -92.05 -153.31
N GLN A 246 -91.61 -91.10 -153.86
CA GLN A 246 -91.66 -89.71 -153.40
C GLN A 246 -92.21 -89.61 -151.97
N LEU A 247 -93.22 -90.41 -151.61
CA LEU A 247 -93.71 -90.51 -150.25
C LEU A 247 -92.64 -91.06 -149.31
N GLN A 248 -91.87 -92.06 -149.75
CA GLN A 248 -90.77 -92.62 -148.97
C GLN A 248 -89.61 -91.64 -148.83
N GLU A 249 -89.23 -90.94 -149.90
CA GLU A 249 -88.23 -89.87 -149.90
C GLU A 249 -88.68 -88.71 -148.99
N ALA A 250 -89.95 -88.30 -149.04
CA ALA A 250 -90.50 -87.29 -148.14
C ALA A 250 -90.53 -87.76 -146.68
N LYS A 251 -90.83 -89.05 -146.42
CA LYS A 251 -90.73 -89.64 -145.08
C LYS A 251 -89.30 -89.67 -144.56
N MET A 252 -88.33 -90.00 -145.41
CA MET A 252 -86.91 -89.97 -145.07
C MET A 252 -86.45 -88.53 -144.80
N ALA A 253 -86.79 -87.58 -145.67
CA ALA A 253 -86.50 -86.17 -145.46
C ALA A 253 -87.13 -85.63 -144.16
N LEU A 254 -88.37 -86.00 -143.86
CA LEU A 254 -89.03 -85.62 -142.61
C LEU A 254 -88.37 -86.29 -141.39
N ALA A 255 -87.88 -87.52 -141.53
CA ALA A 255 -87.11 -88.19 -140.49
C ALA A 255 -85.75 -87.50 -140.25
N ASP A 256 -85.04 -87.09 -141.30
CA ASP A 256 -83.78 -86.35 -141.24
C ASP A 256 -83.98 -84.95 -140.61
N VAL A 257 -85.07 -84.27 -140.98
CA VAL A 257 -85.49 -83.04 -140.31
C VAL A 257 -85.76 -83.34 -138.84
N LYS A 258 -86.58 -84.34 -138.50
CA LYS A 258 -86.88 -84.68 -137.11
C LYS A 258 -85.63 -85.02 -136.30
N THR A 259 -84.67 -85.77 -136.84
CA THR A 259 -83.41 -86.10 -136.15
C THR A 259 -82.52 -84.88 -135.99
N SER A 260 -82.43 -84.01 -137.01
CA SER A 260 -81.72 -82.73 -136.94
C SER A 260 -82.29 -81.80 -135.88
N TRP A 261 -83.62 -81.60 -135.86
CA TRP A 261 -84.30 -80.79 -134.85
C TRP A 261 -84.16 -81.40 -133.45
N SER A 262 -84.22 -82.73 -133.32
CA SER A 262 -83.99 -83.41 -132.05
C SER A 262 -82.53 -83.22 -131.56
N GLY A 263 -81.57 -83.24 -132.48
CA GLY A 263 -80.16 -82.92 -132.19
C GLY A 263 -79.95 -81.47 -131.78
N GLN A 264 -80.63 -80.52 -132.43
CA GLN A 264 -80.61 -79.11 -132.05
C GLN A 264 -81.24 -78.88 -130.67
N ILE A 265 -82.38 -79.51 -130.37
CA ILE A 265 -83.00 -79.46 -129.04
C ILE A 265 -82.05 -80.01 -127.98
N ALA A 266 -81.44 -81.18 -128.20
CA ALA A 266 -80.49 -81.77 -127.25
C ALA A 266 -79.24 -80.88 -127.03
N SER A 267 -78.76 -80.22 -128.08
CA SER A 267 -77.65 -79.24 -127.98
C SER A 267 -78.05 -78.02 -127.15
N LEU A 268 -79.24 -77.46 -127.40
CA LEU A 268 -79.78 -76.33 -126.64
C LEU A 268 -80.04 -76.71 -125.17
N GLU A 269 -80.60 -77.88 -124.89
CA GLU A 269 -80.77 -78.41 -123.53
C GLU A 269 -79.43 -78.53 -122.80
N THR A 270 -78.39 -79.02 -123.48
CA THR A 270 -77.03 -79.09 -122.92
C THR A 270 -76.47 -77.70 -122.64
N GLN A 271 -76.69 -76.73 -123.55
CA GLN A 271 -76.25 -75.35 -123.35
C GLN A 271 -76.97 -74.69 -122.17
N VAL A 272 -78.30 -74.85 -122.07
CA VAL A 272 -79.11 -74.34 -120.96
C VAL A 272 -78.66 -74.97 -119.63
N ALA A 273 -78.37 -76.27 -119.61
CA ALA A 273 -77.85 -76.95 -118.43
C ALA A 273 -76.47 -76.40 -118.01
N ARG A 274 -75.56 -76.15 -118.96
CA ARG A 274 -74.26 -75.53 -118.69
C ARG A 274 -74.40 -74.10 -118.15
N LEU A 275 -75.24 -73.27 -118.78
CA LEU A 275 -75.50 -71.90 -118.33
C LEU A 275 -76.13 -71.87 -116.93
N SER A 276 -77.07 -72.78 -116.66
CA SER A 276 -77.71 -72.89 -115.34
C SER A 276 -76.69 -73.29 -114.26
N ARG A 277 -75.80 -74.22 -114.57
CA ARG A 277 -74.69 -74.59 -113.67
C ARG A 277 -73.72 -73.43 -113.45
N GLN A 278 -73.32 -72.75 -114.53
CA GLN A 278 -72.43 -71.59 -114.46
C GLN A 278 -73.03 -70.46 -113.60
N ALA A 279 -74.31 -70.13 -113.79
CA ALA A 279 -75.00 -69.15 -112.96
C ALA A 279 -75.05 -69.55 -111.48
N GLY A 280 -75.19 -70.84 -111.19
CA GLY A 280 -75.10 -71.38 -109.83
C GLY A 280 -73.70 -71.24 -109.22
N GLU A 281 -72.66 -71.57 -109.98
CA GLU A 281 -71.25 -71.43 -109.59
C GLU A 281 -70.88 -69.96 -109.36
N GLU A 282 -71.20 -69.06 -110.30
CA GLU A 282 -70.99 -67.61 -110.17
C GLU A 282 -71.77 -67.02 -108.99
N GLY A 283 -73.01 -67.47 -108.76
CA GLY A 283 -73.82 -67.06 -107.60
C GLY A 283 -73.27 -67.57 -106.27
N SER A 284 -72.57 -68.70 -106.25
CA SER A 284 -71.87 -69.22 -105.07
C SER A 284 -70.57 -68.47 -104.80
N GLU A 285 -69.81 -68.16 -105.85
CA GLU A 285 -68.55 -67.42 -105.76
C GLU A 285 -68.79 -65.97 -105.35
N ARG A 286 -69.83 -65.31 -105.91
CA ARG A 286 -70.24 -63.96 -105.48
C ARG A 286 -70.55 -63.92 -103.98
N ARG A 287 -71.28 -64.90 -103.46
CA ARG A 287 -71.59 -64.99 -102.02
C ARG A 287 -70.33 -65.20 -101.19
N ARG A 288 -69.41 -66.05 -101.63
CA ARG A 288 -68.12 -66.25 -100.95
C ARG A 288 -67.33 -64.95 -100.87
N VAL A 289 -67.16 -64.26 -102.01
CA VAL A 289 -66.45 -62.97 -102.07
C VAL A 289 -67.14 -61.90 -101.23
N GLU A 290 -68.48 -61.87 -101.19
CA GLU A 290 -69.22 -60.95 -100.33
C GLU A 290 -69.02 -61.23 -98.84
N ILE A 291 -68.93 -62.50 -98.43
CA ILE A 291 -68.59 -62.89 -97.06
C ILE A 291 -67.16 -62.48 -96.72
N GLU A 292 -66.18 -62.83 -97.57
CA GLU A 292 -64.78 -62.45 -97.40
C GLU A 292 -64.61 -60.93 -97.32
N LYS A 293 -65.35 -60.17 -98.16
CA LYS A 293 -65.37 -58.71 -98.10
C LYS A 293 -65.90 -58.21 -96.76
N LYS A 294 -66.98 -58.80 -96.22
CA LYS A 294 -67.51 -58.42 -94.90
C LYS A 294 -66.51 -58.73 -93.80
N GLU A 295 -65.87 -59.90 -93.82
CA GLU A 295 -64.84 -60.26 -92.84
C GLU A 295 -63.62 -59.32 -92.89
N LEU A 296 -63.18 -58.93 -94.10
CA LEU A 296 -62.09 -57.98 -94.27
C LEU A 296 -62.48 -56.57 -93.80
N LEU A 297 -63.73 -56.15 -94.03
CA LEU A 297 -64.24 -54.88 -93.51
C LEU A 297 -64.31 -54.88 -91.98
N GLU A 298 -64.73 -55.97 -91.35
CA GLU A 298 -64.74 -56.11 -89.89
C GLU A 298 -63.32 -56.10 -89.31
N LYS A 299 -62.37 -56.82 -89.94
CA LYS A 299 -60.95 -56.79 -89.57
C LYS A 299 -60.34 -55.39 -89.73
N LEU A 300 -60.72 -54.66 -90.78
CA LEU A 300 -60.26 -53.29 -90.99
C LEU A 300 -60.81 -52.36 -89.90
N GLN A 301 -62.08 -52.51 -89.53
CA GLN A 301 -62.71 -51.74 -88.46
C GLN A 301 -62.08 -52.03 -87.09
N SER A 302 -61.81 -53.30 -86.77
CA SER A 302 -61.15 -53.66 -85.51
C SER A 302 -59.71 -53.12 -85.46
N ALA A 303 -58.94 -53.27 -86.53
CA ALA A 303 -57.59 -52.72 -86.64
C ALA A 303 -57.58 -51.19 -86.53
N ALA A 304 -58.56 -50.50 -87.12
CA ALA A 304 -58.70 -49.05 -87.00
C ALA A 304 -58.99 -48.62 -85.55
N ALA A 305 -59.85 -49.37 -84.83
CA ALA A 305 -60.13 -49.10 -83.42
C ALA A 305 -58.90 -49.35 -82.51
N GLU A 306 -58.13 -50.40 -82.77
CA GLU A 306 -56.87 -50.67 -82.07
C GLU A 306 -55.82 -49.59 -82.35
N LEU A 307 -55.71 -49.14 -83.60
CA LEU A 307 -54.84 -48.02 -83.97
C LEU A 307 -55.22 -46.75 -83.20
N GLU A 308 -56.52 -46.45 -83.07
CA GLU A 308 -56.95 -45.26 -82.34
C GLU A 308 -56.68 -45.37 -80.83
N LYS A 309 -56.87 -46.56 -80.26
CA LYS A 309 -56.51 -46.84 -78.86
C LYS A 309 -55.00 -46.68 -78.63
N THR A 310 -54.16 -47.16 -79.54
CA THR A 310 -52.70 -47.03 -79.42
C THR A 310 -52.25 -45.59 -79.58
N LYS A 311 -52.83 -44.81 -80.50
CA LYS A 311 -52.59 -43.37 -80.59
C LYS A 311 -52.97 -42.63 -79.31
N GLN A 312 -54.12 -42.93 -78.72
CA GLN A 312 -54.53 -42.30 -77.46
C GLN A 312 -53.57 -42.65 -76.31
N ASN A 313 -53.12 -43.89 -76.24
CA ASN A 313 -52.11 -44.32 -75.25
C ASN A 313 -50.77 -43.61 -75.45
N LEU A 314 -50.34 -43.42 -76.71
CA LEU A 314 -49.16 -42.66 -77.05
C LEU A 314 -49.29 -41.19 -76.65
N ALA A 315 -50.41 -40.53 -76.97
CA ALA A 315 -50.65 -39.15 -76.56
C ALA A 315 -50.64 -38.99 -75.02
N ASN A 316 -51.19 -39.97 -74.29
CA ASN A 316 -51.16 -39.98 -72.83
C ASN A 316 -49.73 -40.16 -72.29
N SER A 317 -48.92 -41.02 -72.89
CA SER A 317 -47.53 -41.24 -72.48
C SER A 317 -46.66 -40.03 -72.81
N GLU A 318 -46.84 -39.39 -73.97
CA GLU A 318 -46.19 -38.13 -74.35
C GLU A 318 -46.53 -37.01 -73.35
N ALA A 319 -47.80 -36.83 -73.01
CA ALA A 319 -48.22 -35.86 -72.00
C ALA A 319 -47.59 -36.13 -70.62
N LYS A 320 -47.45 -37.41 -70.24
CA LYS A 320 -46.76 -37.80 -69.00
C LYS A 320 -45.26 -37.47 -69.06
N VAL A 321 -44.60 -37.73 -70.19
CA VAL A 321 -43.18 -37.40 -70.40
C VAL A 321 -42.98 -35.89 -70.29
N VAL A 322 -43.83 -35.07 -70.90
CA VAL A 322 -43.75 -33.60 -70.80
C VAL A 322 -43.86 -33.12 -69.35
N ARG A 323 -44.80 -33.67 -68.57
CA ARG A 323 -44.94 -33.32 -67.14
C ARG A 323 -43.70 -33.70 -66.35
N LEU A 324 -43.22 -34.95 -66.50
CA LEU A 324 -42.02 -35.43 -65.81
C LEU A 324 -40.79 -34.59 -66.19
N ASN A 325 -40.67 -34.19 -67.46
CA ASN A 325 -39.57 -33.34 -67.89
C ASN A 325 -39.64 -31.93 -67.26
N GLY A 326 -40.85 -31.39 -67.09
CA GLY A 326 -41.07 -30.16 -66.33
C GLY A 326 -40.68 -30.28 -64.86
N GLU A 327 -41.04 -31.39 -64.20
CA GLU A 327 -40.61 -31.69 -62.82
C GLU A 327 -39.09 -31.83 -62.70
N VAL A 328 -38.46 -32.56 -63.61
CA VAL A 328 -37.00 -32.70 -63.69
C VAL A 328 -36.32 -31.33 -63.86
N HIS A 329 -36.86 -30.48 -64.73
CA HIS A 329 -36.32 -29.13 -64.90
C HIS A 329 -36.48 -28.28 -63.63
N SER A 330 -37.63 -28.35 -62.96
CA SER A 330 -37.87 -27.65 -61.69
C SER A 330 -36.90 -28.12 -60.60
N LEU A 331 -36.71 -29.44 -60.46
CA LEU A 331 -35.76 -30.02 -59.50
C LEU A 331 -34.32 -29.65 -59.86
N ALA A 332 -33.96 -29.58 -61.13
CA ALA A 332 -32.64 -29.15 -61.57
C ALA A 332 -32.36 -27.68 -61.17
N LEU A 333 -33.35 -26.79 -61.29
CA LEU A 333 -33.25 -25.41 -60.84
C LEU A 333 -33.13 -25.32 -59.32
N GLU A 334 -33.91 -26.11 -58.58
CA GLU A 334 -33.84 -26.17 -57.12
C GLU A 334 -32.46 -26.65 -56.65
N VAL A 335 -31.94 -27.74 -57.21
CA VAL A 335 -30.58 -28.25 -56.94
C VAL A 335 -29.52 -27.20 -57.26
N LYS A 336 -29.67 -26.46 -58.37
CA LYS A 336 -28.75 -25.35 -58.71
C LYS A 336 -28.79 -24.24 -57.65
N SER A 337 -29.98 -23.88 -57.17
CA SER A 337 -30.13 -22.88 -56.10
C SER A 337 -29.51 -23.36 -54.78
N LEU A 338 -29.75 -24.63 -54.41
CA LEU A 338 -29.20 -25.23 -53.19
C LEU A 338 -27.67 -25.31 -53.24
N ARG A 339 -27.09 -25.64 -54.41
CA ARG A 339 -25.64 -25.59 -54.62
C ARG A 339 -25.10 -24.17 -54.42
N SER A 340 -25.72 -23.16 -55.04
CA SER A 340 -25.28 -21.77 -54.84
C SER A 340 -25.40 -21.29 -53.39
N ALA A 341 -26.42 -21.74 -52.66
CA ALA A 341 -26.58 -21.44 -51.25
C ALA A 341 -25.53 -22.16 -50.39
N ALA A 342 -25.18 -23.40 -50.74
CA ALA A 342 -24.11 -24.15 -50.09
C ALA A 342 -22.74 -23.51 -50.34
N ASP A 343 -22.46 -23.03 -51.55
CA ASP A 343 -21.22 -22.34 -51.90
C ASP A 343 -21.07 -21.04 -51.08
N LEU A 344 -22.14 -20.22 -51.00
CA LEU A 344 -22.17 -19.02 -50.16
C LEU A 344 -22.00 -19.34 -48.66
N ALA A 345 -22.55 -20.46 -48.19
CA ALA A 345 -22.37 -20.90 -46.81
C ALA A 345 -20.92 -21.35 -46.55
N ALA A 346 -20.28 -22.01 -47.52
CA ALA A 346 -18.88 -22.40 -47.44
C ALA A 346 -17.95 -21.17 -47.41
N GLU A 347 -18.22 -20.14 -48.22
CA GLU A 347 -17.48 -18.86 -48.19
C GLU A 347 -17.57 -18.20 -46.81
N LYS A 348 -18.78 -18.09 -46.24
CA LYS A 348 -18.96 -17.53 -44.88
C LYS A 348 -18.25 -18.36 -43.81
N THR A 349 -18.26 -19.68 -43.95
CA THR A 349 -17.58 -20.58 -43.02
C THR A 349 -16.07 -20.32 -43.06
N MET A 350 -15.47 -20.21 -44.26
CA MET A 350 -14.06 -19.85 -44.43
C MET A 350 -13.73 -18.46 -43.86
N GLU A 351 -14.62 -17.48 -44.01
CA GLU A 351 -14.45 -16.15 -43.39
C GLU A 351 -14.44 -16.21 -41.87
N PHE A 352 -15.37 -16.97 -41.27
CA PHE A 352 -15.41 -17.16 -39.82
C PHE A 352 -14.19 -17.93 -39.30
N GLU A 353 -13.74 -18.96 -40.01
CA GLU A 353 -12.51 -19.69 -39.68
C GLU A 353 -11.30 -18.76 -39.67
N LYS A 354 -11.11 -17.96 -40.72
CA LYS A 354 -10.03 -16.95 -40.76
C LYS A 354 -10.13 -15.93 -39.63
N ARG A 355 -11.35 -15.51 -39.27
CA ARG A 355 -11.54 -14.58 -38.14
C ARG A 355 -11.20 -15.22 -36.80
N ILE A 356 -11.57 -16.49 -36.60
CA ILE A 356 -11.19 -17.27 -35.41
C ILE A 356 -9.67 -17.44 -35.35
N GLU A 357 -9.01 -17.75 -36.46
CA GLU A 357 -7.54 -17.83 -36.53
C GLU A 357 -6.87 -16.51 -36.15
N SER A 358 -7.34 -15.38 -36.68
CA SER A 358 -6.85 -14.04 -36.30
C SER A 358 -7.03 -13.77 -34.80
N LEU A 359 -8.23 -14.03 -34.26
CA LEU A 359 -8.51 -13.78 -32.84
C LEU A 359 -7.73 -14.73 -31.91
N THR A 360 -7.49 -15.97 -32.33
CA THR A 360 -6.68 -16.92 -31.56
C THR A 360 -5.20 -16.53 -31.57
N GLN A 361 -4.69 -15.97 -32.68
CA GLN A 361 -3.36 -15.38 -32.76
C GLN A 361 -3.24 -14.17 -31.82
N GLU A 362 -4.17 -13.21 -31.90
CA GLU A 362 -4.22 -12.03 -31.03
C GLU A 362 -4.25 -12.42 -29.54
N ASN A 363 -5.07 -13.42 -29.17
CA ASN A 363 -5.12 -13.91 -27.80
C ASN A 363 -3.79 -14.53 -27.34
N ARG A 364 -3.06 -15.22 -28.23
CA ARG A 364 -1.74 -15.77 -27.90
C ARG A 364 -0.74 -14.66 -27.61
N GLU A 365 -0.72 -13.63 -28.45
CA GLU A 365 0.17 -12.46 -28.27
C GLU A 365 -0.16 -11.71 -26.97
N LEU A 366 -1.44 -11.55 -26.64
CA LEU A 366 -1.86 -10.94 -25.37
C LEU A 366 -1.46 -11.78 -24.16
N LEU A 367 -1.53 -13.11 -24.24
CA LEU A 367 -1.08 -13.99 -23.16
C LEU A 367 0.44 -13.89 -22.96
N GLU A 368 1.22 -13.88 -24.04
CA GLU A 368 2.67 -13.68 -23.97
C GLU A 368 3.03 -12.31 -23.37
N ALA A 369 2.34 -11.24 -23.78
CA ALA A 369 2.52 -9.91 -23.19
C ALA A 369 2.18 -9.89 -21.70
N LEU A 370 1.10 -10.56 -21.28
CA LEU A 370 0.71 -10.67 -19.88
C LEU A 370 1.75 -11.46 -19.05
N GLU A 371 2.32 -12.53 -19.61
CA GLU A 371 3.38 -13.32 -18.98
C GLU A 371 4.64 -12.45 -18.77
N ASN A 372 5.01 -11.64 -19.78
CA ASN A 372 6.12 -10.70 -19.71
C ASN A 372 5.89 -9.64 -18.61
N GLU A 373 4.70 -9.04 -18.55
CA GLU A 373 4.33 -8.08 -17.49
C GLU A 373 4.36 -8.72 -16.11
N ARG A 374 3.87 -9.96 -15.96
CA ARG A 374 3.97 -10.72 -14.70
C ARG A 374 5.41 -10.93 -14.27
N SER A 375 6.30 -11.26 -15.21
CA SER A 375 7.73 -11.41 -14.94
C SER A 375 8.38 -10.10 -14.49
N LEU A 376 7.99 -8.98 -15.12
CA LEU A 376 8.47 -7.65 -14.76
C LEU A 376 8.00 -7.25 -13.36
N VAL A 377 6.72 -7.47 -13.05
CA VAL A 377 6.16 -7.23 -11.70
C VAL A 377 6.90 -8.06 -10.65
N LYS A 378 7.23 -9.32 -10.94
CA LYS A 378 8.03 -10.16 -10.03
C LYS A 378 9.41 -9.54 -9.76
N ILE A 379 10.12 -9.13 -10.80
CA ILE A 379 11.43 -8.47 -10.68
C ILE A 379 11.31 -7.15 -9.89
N LEU A 380 10.28 -6.35 -10.14
CA LEU A 380 10.06 -5.10 -9.41
C LEU A 380 9.75 -5.34 -7.94
N ARG A 381 8.94 -6.36 -7.59
CA ARG A 381 8.71 -6.76 -6.20
C ARG A 381 10.01 -7.15 -5.51
N GLU A 382 10.82 -8.01 -6.14
CA GLU A 382 12.12 -8.40 -5.60
C GLU A 382 13.06 -7.20 -5.38
N LYS A 383 13.02 -6.19 -6.27
CA LYS A 383 13.78 -4.94 -6.09
C LYS A 383 13.26 -4.10 -4.93
N VAL A 384 11.94 -3.99 -4.78
CA VAL A 384 11.30 -3.27 -3.66
C VAL A 384 11.64 -3.96 -2.34
N ASP A 385 11.55 -5.29 -2.27
CA ASP A 385 11.89 -6.07 -1.07
C ASP A 385 13.36 -5.86 -0.69
N LYS A 386 14.28 -5.90 -1.65
CA LYS A 386 15.70 -5.57 -1.42
C LYS A 386 15.90 -4.16 -0.90
N SER A 387 15.20 -3.18 -1.48
CA SER A 387 15.27 -1.79 -1.01
C SER A 387 14.71 -1.61 0.40
N ASN A 388 13.64 -2.34 0.74
CA ASN A 388 13.04 -2.32 2.07
C ASN A 388 14.00 -2.92 3.10
N LEU A 389 14.65 -4.05 2.79
CA LEU A 389 15.68 -4.64 3.64
C LEU A 389 16.82 -3.65 3.91
N LEU A 390 17.36 -3.00 2.88
CA LEU A 390 18.39 -1.97 3.04
C LEU A 390 17.91 -0.77 3.87
N CYS A 391 16.65 -0.37 3.70
CA CYS A 391 16.06 0.71 4.49
C CYS A 391 15.94 0.31 5.97
N ASP A 392 15.54 -0.92 6.25
CA ASP A 392 15.42 -1.43 7.62
C ASP A 392 16.78 -1.63 8.29
N GLU A 393 17.79 -2.09 7.55
CA GLU A 393 19.20 -2.12 7.99
C GLU A 393 19.68 -0.71 8.35
N SER A 394 19.46 0.27 7.46
CA SER A 394 19.82 1.66 7.71
C SER A 394 19.07 2.26 8.91
N LYS A 395 17.78 1.96 9.09
CA LYS A 395 17.02 2.37 10.28
C LYS A 395 17.58 1.74 11.56
N ALA A 396 17.95 0.46 11.52
CA ALA A 396 18.57 -0.21 12.66
C ALA A 396 19.91 0.44 13.04
N GLU A 397 20.73 0.79 12.05
CA GLU A 397 21.99 1.51 12.26
C GLU A 397 21.76 2.92 12.81
N VAL A 398 20.79 3.67 12.27
CA VAL A 398 20.40 4.98 12.81
C VAL A 398 19.92 4.87 14.25
N ASN A 399 19.10 3.87 14.58
CA ASN A 399 18.65 3.63 15.95
C ASN A 399 19.82 3.29 16.88
N HIS A 400 20.78 2.48 16.41
CA HIS A 400 21.99 2.16 17.17
C HIS A 400 22.83 3.41 17.44
N LEU A 401 23.12 4.20 16.40
CA LEU A 401 23.84 5.47 16.54
C LEU A 401 23.10 6.44 17.45
N ASN A 402 21.77 6.52 17.37
CA ASN A 402 20.98 7.35 18.25
C ASN A 402 21.08 6.89 19.71
N SER A 403 21.06 5.58 19.97
CA SER A 403 21.31 5.01 21.31
C SER A 403 22.69 5.43 21.82
N MET A 404 23.74 5.28 21.00
CA MET A 404 25.09 5.72 21.38
C MET A 404 25.17 7.22 21.64
N VAL A 405 24.50 8.05 20.84
CA VAL A 405 24.43 9.49 21.07
C VAL A 405 23.70 9.80 22.37
N THR A 406 22.60 9.13 22.69
CA THR A 406 21.90 9.32 23.96
C THR A 406 22.74 8.88 25.17
N GLU A 407 23.51 7.79 25.04
CA GLU A 407 24.47 7.36 26.07
C GLU A 407 25.57 8.41 26.26
N MET A 408 26.19 8.90 25.18
CA MET A 408 27.19 9.97 25.25
C MET A 408 26.61 11.27 25.84
N GLN A 409 25.36 11.61 25.55
CA GLN A 409 24.68 12.76 26.15
C GLN A 409 24.48 12.55 27.65
N HIS A 410 24.13 11.34 28.08
CA HIS A 410 24.02 11.01 29.51
C HIS A 410 25.37 11.12 30.22
N ASP A 411 26.43 10.57 29.61
CA ASP A 411 27.79 10.67 30.12
C ASP A 411 28.25 12.13 30.22
N PHE A 412 27.95 12.95 29.21
CA PHE A 412 28.24 14.38 29.24
C PHE A 412 27.51 15.08 30.38
N LEU A 413 26.21 14.81 30.58
CA LEU A 413 25.44 15.37 31.70
C LEU A 413 26.00 14.94 33.06
N ASP A 414 26.44 13.69 33.20
CA ASP A 414 27.05 13.20 34.44
C ASP A 414 28.41 13.84 34.71
N ILE A 415 29.24 13.99 33.68
CA ILE A 415 30.50 14.74 33.77
C ILE A 415 30.22 16.20 34.14
N GLN A 416 29.23 16.83 33.52
CA GLN A 416 28.81 18.21 33.83
C GLN A 416 28.36 18.34 35.29
N ARG A 417 27.53 17.41 35.80
CA ARG A 417 27.10 17.37 37.21
C ARG A 417 28.28 17.22 38.16
N LYS A 418 29.25 16.35 37.84
CA LYS A 418 30.48 16.16 38.63
C LYS A 418 31.31 17.44 38.63
N PHE A 419 31.50 18.07 37.48
CA PHE A 419 32.20 19.34 37.34
C PHE A 419 31.54 20.45 38.17
N ASP A 420 30.21 20.60 38.09
CA ASP A 420 29.47 21.60 38.88
C ASP A 420 29.55 21.30 40.39
N LYS A 421 29.62 20.03 40.79
CA LYS A 421 29.85 19.62 42.18
C LYS A 421 31.24 20.02 42.65
N GLU A 422 32.29 19.70 41.90
CA GLU A 422 33.66 20.11 42.22
C GLU A 422 33.81 21.64 42.25
N LYS A 423 33.15 22.35 41.33
CA LYS A 423 33.11 23.82 41.33
C LYS A 423 32.49 24.35 42.62
N ARG A 424 31.34 23.81 43.05
CA ARG A 424 30.71 24.17 44.33
C ARG A 424 31.59 23.83 45.53
N GLU A 425 32.21 22.66 45.56
CA GLU A 425 33.12 22.26 46.63
C GLU A 425 34.36 23.18 46.71
N LYS A 426 34.87 23.62 45.55
CA LYS A 426 35.93 24.63 45.46
C LYS A 426 35.47 25.98 45.99
N ASP A 427 34.30 26.45 45.57
CA ASP A 427 33.74 27.73 46.04
C ASP A 427 33.48 27.69 47.56
N GLU A 428 32.96 26.58 48.09
CA GLU A 428 32.84 26.35 49.53
C GLU A 428 34.20 26.32 50.23
N ALA A 429 35.21 25.68 49.65
CA ALA A 429 36.55 25.66 50.20
C ALA A 429 37.16 27.06 50.23
N LEU A 430 36.92 27.88 49.20
CA LEU A 430 37.33 29.29 49.17
C LEU A 430 36.61 30.11 50.25
N LEU A 431 35.30 29.89 50.46
CA LEU A 431 34.55 30.53 51.54
C LEU A 431 35.04 30.09 52.93
N ARG A 432 35.31 28.80 53.12
CA ARG A 432 35.91 28.27 54.36
C ARG A 432 37.30 28.87 54.58
N ASN A 433 38.11 29.00 53.53
CA ASN A 433 39.42 29.64 53.60
C ASN A 433 39.29 31.13 53.98
N ALA A 434 38.38 31.87 53.34
CA ALA A 434 38.11 33.27 53.67
C ALA A 434 37.64 33.45 55.12
N HIS A 435 36.72 32.59 55.59
CA HIS A 435 36.26 32.59 56.99
C HIS A 435 37.39 32.28 57.96
N MET A 436 38.23 31.28 57.65
CA MET A 436 39.37 30.90 58.47
C MET A 436 40.41 32.03 58.50
N SER A 437 40.71 32.65 57.37
CA SER A 437 41.56 33.84 57.30
C SER A 437 41.00 35.01 58.10
N GLN A 438 39.69 35.29 58.02
CA GLN A 438 39.04 36.31 58.84
C GLN A 438 39.13 35.99 60.34
N THR A 439 38.95 34.72 60.72
CA THR A 439 39.08 34.27 62.11
C THR A 439 40.53 34.42 62.60
N ILE A 440 41.51 34.13 61.74
CA ILE A 440 42.93 34.36 62.00
C ILE A 440 43.22 35.86 62.15
N GLU A 441 42.66 36.72 61.28
CA GLU A 441 42.84 38.17 61.37
C GLU A 441 42.24 38.74 62.68
N MET A 442 41.06 38.26 63.08
CA MET A 442 40.42 38.61 64.34
C MET A 442 41.24 38.14 65.55
N SER A 443 41.77 36.92 65.52
CA SER A 443 42.63 36.42 66.59
C SER A 443 43.96 37.17 66.64
N GLN A 444 44.54 37.54 65.50
CA GLN A 444 45.70 38.43 65.43
C GLN A 444 45.41 39.83 65.98
N CYS A 445 44.24 40.41 65.72
CA CYS A 445 43.84 41.68 66.33
C CYS A 445 43.73 41.56 67.86
N ASN A 446 43.16 40.47 68.37
CA ASN A 446 43.12 40.19 69.80
C ASN A 446 44.53 40.02 70.39
N VAL A 447 45.44 39.34 69.69
CA VAL A 447 46.84 39.23 70.09
C VAL A 447 47.50 40.60 70.13
N ARG A 448 47.33 41.44 69.09
CA ARG A 448 47.85 42.82 69.09
C ARG A 448 47.29 43.64 70.26
N TYR A 449 46.00 43.49 70.57
CA TYR A 449 45.38 44.14 71.72
C TYR A 449 46.00 43.68 73.05
N GLN A 450 46.19 42.37 73.21
CA GLN A 450 46.88 41.82 74.38
C GLN A 450 48.35 42.25 74.44
N GLU A 451 49.04 42.34 73.31
CA GLU A 451 50.41 42.87 73.23
C GLU A 451 50.48 44.34 73.65
N THR A 452 49.51 45.18 73.26
CA THR A 452 49.41 46.56 73.74
C THR A 452 49.12 46.63 75.23
N GLU A 453 48.22 45.79 75.76
CA GLU A 453 47.93 45.73 77.19
C GLU A 453 49.15 45.24 77.99
N ILE A 454 49.89 44.27 77.47
CA ILE A 454 51.17 43.83 78.05
C ILE A 454 52.20 44.96 78.01
N ALA A 455 52.26 45.76 76.95
CA ALA A 455 53.16 46.90 76.84
C ALA A 455 52.81 47.98 77.88
N ASP A 456 51.52 48.29 78.06
CA ASP A 456 51.04 49.24 79.06
C ASP A 456 51.32 48.76 80.48
N LEU A 457 51.09 47.47 80.76
CA LEU A 457 51.44 46.85 82.04
C LEU A 457 52.95 46.85 82.28
N LYS A 458 53.76 46.60 81.25
CA LYS A 458 55.23 46.73 81.34
C LYS A 458 55.65 48.17 81.62
N SER A 459 55.02 49.17 81.01
CA SER A 459 55.26 50.59 81.32
C SER A 459 54.88 50.89 82.77
N LYS A 460 53.77 50.33 83.27
CA LYS A 460 53.34 50.47 84.66
C LYS A 460 54.31 49.82 85.64
N ILE A 461 54.84 48.66 85.30
CA ILE A 461 55.89 47.98 86.07
C ILE A 461 57.15 48.83 86.09
N ALA A 462 57.58 49.40 84.96
CA ALA A 462 58.74 50.29 84.90
C ALA A 462 58.54 51.57 85.74
N GLU A 463 57.35 52.17 85.74
CA GLU A 463 56.99 53.28 86.62
C GLU A 463 57.11 52.89 88.11
N LEU A 464 56.58 51.72 88.48
CA LEU A 464 56.65 51.21 89.85
C LEU A 464 58.08 50.84 90.27
N GLU A 465 58.88 50.28 89.37
CA GLU A 465 60.30 50.02 89.57
C GLU A 465 61.09 51.32 89.76
N GLY A 466 60.75 52.38 89.01
CA GLY A 466 61.29 53.73 89.21
C GLY A 466 60.96 54.31 90.58
N LEU A 467 59.72 54.15 91.05
CA LEU A 467 59.31 54.57 92.40
C LEU A 467 60.04 53.78 93.50
N ILE A 468 60.25 52.47 93.29
CA ILE A 468 61.02 51.64 94.22
C ILE A 468 62.50 52.06 94.25
N ALA A 469 63.09 52.38 93.11
CA ALA A 469 64.46 52.89 93.04
C ALA A 469 64.61 54.22 93.80
N GLN A 470 63.65 55.14 93.62
CA GLN A 470 63.60 56.41 94.36
C GLN A 470 63.42 56.19 95.87
N HIS A 471 62.65 55.16 96.27
CA HIS A 471 62.50 54.81 97.67
C HIS A 471 63.78 54.23 98.28
N LYS A 472 64.53 53.41 97.52
CA LYS A 472 65.84 52.87 97.94
C LYS A 472 66.91 53.96 98.06
N GLU A 473 66.89 54.96 97.19
CA GLU A 473 67.78 56.13 97.25
C GLU A 473 67.48 56.99 98.50
N ASN A 474 66.20 57.24 98.78
CA ASN A 474 65.78 57.93 100.01
C ASN A 474 66.13 57.14 101.29
N GLN A 475 66.09 55.81 101.24
CA GLN A 475 66.50 54.96 102.36
C GLN A 475 68.02 54.99 102.60
N ALA A 476 68.83 55.07 101.55
CA ALA A 476 70.29 55.24 101.66
C ALA A 476 70.69 56.61 102.23
N ALA A 477 69.96 57.67 101.88
CA ALA A 477 70.16 59.00 102.47
C ALA A 477 69.87 59.03 103.99
N CYS A 478 68.87 58.27 104.46
CA CYS A 478 68.56 58.13 105.88
C CYS A 478 69.61 57.31 106.68
N MET A 479 70.32 56.38 106.03
CA MET A 479 71.41 55.62 106.67
C MET A 479 72.64 56.49 106.95
N LEU A 480 73.01 57.37 106.01
CA LEU A 480 74.12 58.32 106.19
C LEU A 480 73.87 59.31 107.33
N ILE A 481 72.62 59.75 107.52
CA ILE A 481 72.27 60.67 108.61
C ILE A 481 72.45 59.98 109.98
N LYS A 482 72.08 58.70 110.11
CA LYS A 482 72.26 57.93 111.36
C LYS A 482 73.73 57.74 111.74
N GLU A 483 74.61 57.47 110.78
CA GLU A 483 76.05 57.30 111.04
C GLU A 483 76.71 58.62 111.50
N THR A 484 76.25 59.77 110.99
CA THR A 484 76.73 61.09 111.45
C THR A 484 76.24 61.48 112.85
N GLU A 485 75.10 60.96 113.30
CA GLU A 485 74.59 61.18 114.67
C GLU A 485 75.33 60.36 115.72
N GLU A 486 75.76 59.14 115.39
CA GLU A 486 76.50 58.26 116.31
C GLU A 486 77.93 58.76 116.56
N ALA A 487 78.59 59.34 115.55
CA ALA A 487 79.90 59.97 115.72
C ALA A 487 79.87 61.21 116.63
N ARG A 488 78.81 62.03 116.57
CA ARG A 488 78.63 63.21 117.43
C ARG A 488 78.31 62.86 118.88
N LYS A 489 77.69 61.71 119.15
CA LYS A 489 77.43 61.24 120.54
C LYS A 489 78.73 60.84 121.26
N GLN A 490 79.69 60.22 120.56
CA GLN A 490 80.96 59.81 121.15
C GLN A 490 81.87 61.00 121.52
N GLU A 491 81.84 62.10 120.77
CA GLU A 491 82.57 63.34 121.12
C GLU A 491 82.00 64.05 122.37
N ILE A 492 80.68 64.00 122.57
CA ILE A 492 80.02 64.58 123.75
C ILE A 492 80.39 63.82 125.04
N GLU A 493 80.61 62.50 124.95
CA GLU A 493 80.96 61.66 126.10
C GLU A 493 82.42 61.87 126.56
N GLN A 494 83.33 62.19 125.63
CA GLN A 494 84.73 62.54 125.94
C GLN A 494 84.87 63.94 126.54
N LEU A 495 84.00 64.88 126.14
CA LEU A 495 83.95 66.23 126.73
C LEU A 495 83.36 66.24 128.15
N LYS A 496 82.45 65.31 128.48
CA LYS A 496 81.92 65.15 129.85
C LYS A 496 82.99 64.71 130.85
N LYS A 497 83.86 63.75 130.50
CA LYS A 497 84.96 63.31 131.41
C LYS A 497 85.98 64.41 131.72
N LYS A 498 86.27 65.30 130.77
CA LYS A 498 87.17 66.46 130.99
C LYS A 498 86.55 67.55 131.88
N ILE A 499 85.22 67.60 131.98
CA ILE A 499 84.52 68.54 132.86
C ILE A 499 84.58 68.06 134.31
N ASP A 500 84.47 66.74 134.56
CA ASP A 500 84.52 66.19 135.93
C ASP A 500 85.92 66.35 136.57
N GLU A 501 87.00 66.24 135.80
CA GLU A 501 88.38 66.51 136.27
C GLU A 501 88.64 68.00 136.59
N LEU A 502 87.93 68.93 135.94
CA LEU A 502 88.05 70.36 136.20
C LEU A 502 87.26 70.81 137.44
N ILE A 503 86.16 70.11 137.77
CA ILE A 503 85.34 70.38 138.95
C ILE A 503 86.07 70.01 140.24
N GLU A 504 86.82 68.91 140.28
CA GLU A 504 87.64 68.54 141.46
C GLU A 504 88.74 69.59 141.75
N ASN A 505 89.37 70.11 140.70
CA ASN A 505 90.41 71.15 140.83
C ASN A 505 89.86 72.51 141.28
N GLU A 506 88.60 72.84 140.92
CA GLU A 506 87.93 74.07 141.35
C GLU A 506 87.57 74.04 142.86
N THR A 507 87.30 72.86 143.43
CA THR A 507 86.97 72.73 144.86
C THR A 507 88.19 72.91 145.79
N ALA A 508 89.39 72.55 145.35
CA ALA A 508 90.63 72.71 146.12
C ALA A 508 91.09 74.18 146.21
N LEU A 509 90.90 74.96 145.13
CA LEU A 509 91.25 76.38 145.06
C LEU A 509 90.28 77.29 145.82
N LYS A 510 89.01 76.89 145.98
CA LYS A 510 88.05 77.62 146.83
C LYS A 510 88.41 77.59 148.32
N LYS A 511 89.12 76.56 148.78
CA LYS A 511 89.54 76.42 150.18
C LYS A 511 90.75 77.30 150.55
N THR A 512 91.61 77.65 149.59
CA THR A 512 92.79 78.49 149.82
C THR A 512 92.49 79.99 149.71
N ILE A 513 91.45 80.37 148.97
CA ILE A 513 90.96 81.75 148.85
C ILE A 513 90.26 82.22 150.13
N GLN A 514 89.58 81.32 150.85
CA GLN A 514 88.76 81.66 152.01
C GLN A 514 89.54 82.15 153.23
N ASP A 515 90.79 81.73 153.43
CA ASP A 515 91.49 82.07 154.67
C ASP A 515 92.51 83.20 154.51
N LEU A 516 92.99 83.50 153.29
CA LEU A 516 93.68 84.78 153.02
C LEU A 516 92.73 86.00 153.17
N GLU A 517 91.42 85.79 153.04
CA GLU A 517 90.39 86.79 153.36
C GLU A 517 90.32 87.09 154.88
N THR A 518 90.74 86.17 155.76
CA THR A 518 90.75 86.41 157.21
C THR A 518 91.92 87.31 157.67
N GLU A 519 93.05 87.33 156.95
CA GLU A 519 94.19 88.22 157.25
C GLU A 519 94.00 89.68 156.79
N ILE A 520 93.21 89.89 155.74
CA ILE A 520 92.96 91.22 155.15
C ILE A 520 91.98 92.04 156.00
N CYS A 521 91.10 91.39 156.77
CA CYS A 521 90.05 92.07 157.49
C CYS A 521 90.58 93.01 158.60
N ASP A 522 91.62 92.64 159.35
CA ASP A 522 91.96 93.40 160.57
C ASP A 522 93.14 94.38 160.47
N LYS A 523 93.96 94.33 159.41
CA LYS A 523 94.89 95.45 159.13
C LYS A 523 94.16 96.75 158.72
N ASN A 524 92.91 96.67 158.28
CA ASN A 524 92.13 97.83 157.88
C ASN A 524 91.57 98.69 159.04
N LYS A 525 91.54 98.19 160.29
CA LYS A 525 91.09 99.02 161.44
C LYS A 525 92.12 100.07 161.88
N LYS A 526 93.41 99.86 161.60
CA LYS A 526 94.51 100.74 162.04
C LYS A 526 94.69 102.03 161.23
N ILE A 527 94.15 102.08 160.01
CA ILE A 527 94.37 103.20 159.07
C ILE A 527 93.37 104.34 159.28
N LYS A 528 92.22 104.10 159.92
CA LYS A 528 91.11 105.06 159.90
C LYS A 528 91.24 106.28 160.83
N THR A 529 92.25 106.35 161.70
CA THR A 529 92.30 107.42 162.72
C THR A 529 93.57 108.25 162.77
N LEU A 530 94.57 107.97 161.93
CA LEU A 530 95.64 108.96 161.68
C LEU A 530 95.22 110.04 160.67
N ASP A 531 94.17 109.83 159.88
CA ASP A 531 93.84 110.72 158.76
C ASP A 531 93.06 112.00 159.11
N ASN A 532 92.50 112.10 160.32
CA ASN A 532 91.82 113.33 160.73
C ASN A 532 92.69 114.26 161.61
N ARG A 533 93.98 113.94 161.81
CA ARG A 533 94.96 114.81 162.52
C ARG A 533 95.43 116.02 161.69
N ILE A 534 95.12 116.12 160.40
CA ILE A 534 95.91 116.95 159.48
C ILE A 534 95.14 118.05 158.73
N SER A 535 93.82 117.94 158.49
CA SER A 535 93.23 118.86 157.49
C SER A 535 93.13 120.33 157.92
N ASP A 536 92.82 120.65 159.18
CA ASP A 536 92.33 122.01 159.45
C ASP A 536 93.25 122.93 160.27
N MET A 537 94.51 122.52 160.53
CA MET A 537 95.51 123.38 161.16
C MET A 537 96.17 124.40 160.21
N LYS A 538 95.73 124.54 158.94
CA LYS A 538 96.51 125.36 158.01
C LYS A 538 95.79 126.41 157.18
N LYS A 539 94.46 126.44 157.07
CA LYS A 539 93.89 127.48 156.19
C LYS A 539 93.80 128.89 156.76
N THR A 540 93.97 129.12 158.07
CA THR A 540 94.10 130.52 158.53
C THR A 540 94.76 130.66 159.90
N LEU A 541 96.09 130.52 159.93
CA LEU A 541 96.86 131.61 160.53
C LEU A 541 96.46 132.87 159.76
N GLN A 542 95.76 133.75 160.50
CA GLN A 542 95.66 135.19 160.35
C GLN A 542 94.53 135.72 159.43
N ARG A 543 93.47 136.36 159.97
CA ARG A 543 93.70 137.55 160.80
C ARG A 543 93.02 137.66 162.16
N GLU A 544 91.79 137.24 162.46
CA GLU A 544 91.21 137.69 163.74
C GLU A 544 90.56 136.59 164.55
N LEU A 545 91.20 136.38 165.70
CA LEU A 545 90.58 136.17 167.01
C LEU A 545 89.71 134.94 167.19
N GLN A 546 90.12 134.24 168.26
CA GLN A 546 89.25 133.59 169.24
C GLN A 546 88.61 132.28 168.76
N SER A 547 88.60 131.23 169.54
CA SER A 547 89.11 131.01 170.89
C SER A 547 88.94 129.52 171.14
N SER A 548 89.90 128.96 171.87
CA SER A 548 89.72 127.85 172.79
C SER A 548 89.01 126.58 172.30
N LYS A 549 89.83 125.54 172.16
CA LYS A 549 89.91 124.44 173.16
C LYS A 549 88.55 123.97 173.71
N SER A 550 88.17 122.74 173.39
CA SER A 550 88.31 121.64 174.36
C SER A 550 87.74 120.32 173.85
N ASP A 551 88.39 119.28 174.33
CA ASP A 551 88.20 117.85 174.16
C ASP A 551 86.83 117.30 174.61
N LEU A 552 86.45 116.15 174.04
CA LEU A 552 86.06 114.88 174.69
C LEU A 552 84.87 114.14 174.04
N THR A 553 85.14 112.86 173.75
CA THR A 553 84.30 111.63 173.87
C THR A 553 82.99 111.45 173.08
N SER A 554 82.96 110.49 172.15
CA SER A 554 82.31 109.14 172.26
C SER A 554 82.24 108.45 170.89
N ALA A 555 81.89 107.16 170.91
CA ALA A 555 81.99 106.13 169.87
C ALA A 555 81.31 106.36 168.50
N GLU A 556 81.85 105.64 167.52
CA GLU A 556 81.18 104.89 166.44
C GLU A 556 79.79 105.37 165.97
N GLU A 557 79.76 106.04 164.80
CA GLU A 557 78.55 106.22 163.97
C GLU A 557 78.90 106.89 162.61
N GLN A 558 78.33 106.64 161.43
CA GLN A 558 77.51 105.56 160.85
C GLN A 558 77.38 105.81 159.31
N ASP A 559 78.04 104.97 158.52
CA ASP A 559 77.48 104.17 157.41
C ASP A 559 76.57 104.70 156.26
N ILE A 560 76.40 106.01 155.99
CA ILE A 560 75.52 106.43 154.86
C ILE A 560 76.23 107.23 153.75
N SER A 561 77.28 108.00 154.05
CA SER A 561 77.85 108.95 153.08
C SER A 561 78.79 108.32 152.04
N ARG A 562 79.56 107.28 152.39
CA ARG A 562 80.51 106.64 151.45
C ARG A 562 79.82 105.75 150.42
N ARG A 563 78.64 105.20 150.73
CA ARG A 563 77.90 104.34 149.80
C ARG A 563 77.23 105.15 148.67
N TYR A 564 76.71 106.35 148.96
CA TYR A 564 76.13 107.24 147.94
C TYR A 564 77.20 107.85 147.02
N LEU A 565 78.38 108.18 147.56
CA LEU A 565 79.49 108.73 146.76
C LEU A 565 80.04 107.71 145.77
N LYS A 566 80.20 106.45 146.17
CA LYS A 566 80.65 105.39 145.25
C LYS A 566 79.71 105.21 144.06
N HIS A 567 78.38 105.36 144.22
CA HIS A 567 77.42 105.24 143.11
C HIS A 567 77.45 106.43 142.15
N VAL A 568 77.48 107.68 142.64
CA VAL A 568 77.51 108.87 141.76
C VAL A 568 78.80 108.93 140.93
N VAL A 569 79.94 108.54 141.52
CA VAL A 569 81.21 108.46 140.79
C VAL A 569 81.19 107.31 139.78
N LEU A 570 80.76 106.10 140.17
CA LEU A 570 80.64 104.98 139.21
C LEU A 570 79.69 105.34 138.06
N ARG A 571 78.58 106.02 138.35
CA ARG A 571 77.59 106.45 137.35
C ARG A 571 78.10 107.61 136.50
N PHE A 572 78.94 108.52 137.01
CA PHE A 572 79.56 109.57 136.19
C PHE A 572 80.60 109.01 135.22
N LEU A 573 81.41 108.02 135.62
CA LEU A 573 82.44 107.42 134.75
C LEU A 573 81.88 106.46 133.69
N THR A 574 80.79 105.75 133.99
CA THR A 574 80.13 104.85 133.03
C THR A 574 79.01 105.51 132.23
N ALA A 575 78.56 106.70 132.64
CA ALA A 575 77.53 107.45 131.94
C ALA A 575 78.03 107.94 130.59
N ARG A 576 77.09 107.92 129.62
CA ARG A 576 77.22 108.66 128.36
C ARG A 576 77.31 110.16 128.67
N GLU A 577 78.03 110.93 127.85
CA GLU A 577 78.46 112.32 128.09
C GLU A 577 77.40 113.30 128.66
N LEU A 578 76.12 113.11 128.35
CA LEU A 578 75.02 113.95 128.83
C LEU A 578 74.74 113.77 130.34
N GLU A 579 74.80 112.54 130.83
CA GLU A 579 74.55 112.21 132.24
C GLU A 579 75.75 112.59 133.12
N ALA A 580 76.99 112.43 132.64
CA ALA A 580 78.15 112.95 133.34
C ALA A 580 77.99 114.47 133.62
N ARG A 581 77.48 115.24 132.66
CA ARG A 581 77.21 116.69 132.85
C ARG A 581 76.14 116.99 133.90
N GLN A 582 75.04 116.24 133.93
CA GLN A 582 74.00 116.42 134.97
C GLN A 582 74.53 116.03 136.36
N LEU A 583 75.32 114.97 136.40
CA LEU A 583 76.00 114.52 137.60
C LEU A 583 77.11 115.47 138.04
N THR A 584 77.56 116.42 137.21
CA THR A 584 78.59 117.42 137.58
C THR A 584 78.11 118.35 138.69
N ARG A 585 76.80 118.63 138.75
CA ARG A 585 76.20 119.46 139.81
C ARG A 585 76.01 118.66 141.11
N ALA A 586 75.65 117.38 140.97
CA ALA A 586 75.61 116.45 142.10
C ALA A 586 77.03 116.18 142.66
N LEU A 587 78.04 116.05 141.79
CA LEU A 587 79.45 115.96 142.15
C LEU A 587 79.95 117.27 142.75
N ALA A 588 79.54 118.42 142.25
CA ALA A 588 79.88 119.71 142.82
C ALA A 588 79.29 119.91 144.23
N ALA A 589 78.08 119.41 144.51
CA ALA A 589 77.45 119.47 145.83
C ALA A 589 78.02 118.43 146.81
N LEU A 590 78.35 117.22 146.33
CA LEU A 590 78.94 116.15 147.14
C LEU A 590 80.43 116.35 147.42
N LEU A 591 81.20 116.85 146.44
CA LEU A 591 82.63 117.14 146.55
C LEU A 591 82.92 118.60 146.91
N ARG A 592 81.89 119.45 147.02
CA ARG A 592 81.99 120.87 147.34
C ARG A 592 82.99 121.59 146.44
N LEU A 593 82.78 121.47 145.13
CA LEU A 593 83.63 122.13 144.15
C LEU A 593 83.42 123.64 144.18
N SER A 594 84.50 124.40 144.14
CA SER A 594 84.41 125.85 143.92
C SER A 594 83.83 126.14 142.53
N ALA A 595 83.24 127.31 142.33
CA ALA A 595 82.71 127.69 141.01
C ALA A 595 83.79 127.63 139.91
N HIS A 596 85.06 127.82 140.30
CA HIS A 596 86.18 127.66 139.39
C HIS A 596 86.49 126.19 139.09
N GLU A 597 86.57 125.33 140.11
CA GLU A 597 86.77 123.88 139.93
C GLU A 597 85.60 123.23 139.19
N GLU A 598 84.37 123.73 139.34
CA GLU A 598 83.21 123.28 138.57
C GLU A 598 83.26 123.75 137.11
N ALA A 599 83.72 124.98 136.85
CA ALA A 599 83.94 125.47 135.50
C ALA A 599 85.04 124.67 134.79
N LEU A 600 86.13 124.32 135.50
CA LEU A 600 87.18 123.44 135.01
C LEU A 600 86.66 122.03 134.71
N LEU A 601 85.84 121.44 135.58
CA LEU A 601 85.22 120.13 135.35
C LEU A 601 84.29 120.13 134.14
N ARG A 602 83.55 121.21 133.90
CA ARG A 602 82.78 121.39 132.65
C ARG A 602 83.67 121.54 131.42
N ALA A 603 84.86 122.13 131.57
CA ALA A 603 85.81 122.34 130.48
C ALA A 603 86.64 121.09 130.14
N ALA A 604 86.95 120.24 131.13
CA ALA A 604 87.76 119.02 130.99
C ALA A 604 86.99 117.86 130.36
N LEU A 605 85.66 117.85 130.49
CA LEU A 605 84.82 117.02 129.64
C LEU A 605 84.88 117.61 128.22
N PRO A 606 85.36 116.84 127.23
CA PRO A 606 85.60 117.34 125.88
C PRO A 606 84.40 118.18 125.42
N PRO A 607 84.64 119.46 125.06
CA PRO A 607 83.60 120.28 124.49
C PRO A 607 83.14 119.62 123.19
N ARG A 608 81.83 119.40 123.12
CA ARG A 608 81.10 118.69 122.07
C ARG A 608 81.46 119.27 120.69
N THR A 609 82.14 118.48 119.84
CA THR A 609 82.35 118.80 118.43
C THR A 609 82.11 117.57 117.57
N GLY A 610 81.18 117.65 116.62
CA GLY A 610 81.06 116.69 115.53
C GLY A 610 79.71 115.98 115.45
N LEU A 611 79.07 116.17 114.30
CA LEU A 611 77.68 115.90 113.92
C LEU A 611 77.24 114.42 113.78
N ALA A 612 77.98 113.42 114.26
CA ALA A 612 77.54 112.02 114.13
C ALA A 612 76.81 111.48 115.38
N ALA A 613 76.87 112.18 116.51
CA ALA A 613 75.96 111.96 117.65
C ALA A 613 74.56 112.60 117.45
N TRP A 614 74.22 113.00 116.21
CA TRP A 614 73.06 113.85 115.90
C TRP A 614 71.90 113.19 115.15
N PHE A 615 71.94 111.90 114.77
CA PHE A 615 70.76 111.24 114.19
C PHE A 615 70.48 109.81 114.68
N PRO A 616 69.76 109.69 115.81
CA PRO A 616 68.62 108.78 115.94
C PRO A 616 67.52 109.20 114.93
N SER A 617 66.71 108.25 114.44
CA SER A 617 65.42 108.44 113.75
C SER A 617 65.16 109.80 113.05
N LEU A 618 65.18 109.80 111.72
CA LEU A 618 64.58 110.73 110.71
C LEU A 618 65.36 110.42 109.42
N ASN A 619 64.85 110.00 108.28
CA ASN A 619 63.57 110.10 107.59
C ASN A 619 63.62 108.99 106.51
N THR A 620 62.57 108.30 106.08
CA THR A 620 61.12 108.34 106.24
C THR A 620 60.63 107.12 105.46
#